data_AF-A0A9X2BDC1-F1
#
_entry.id   AF-A0A9X2BDC1-F1
#
_cell.length_a   1.000
_cell.length_b   1.000
_cell.length_c   1.000
_cell.angle_alpha   90.00
_cell.angle_beta   90.00
_cell.angle_gamma   90.00
#
_symmetry.space_group_name_H-M   'P 1'
#
loop_
_entity.id
_entity.type
_entity.pdbx_description
1 polymer ?
#
loop_
_entity_poly.entity_id
_entity_poly.type
_entity_poly.pdbx_seq_one_letter_code
_entity_poly.pdbx_strand_id
1 'polypeptide(L)'
;MLQKIYDWVDERLDITPLWRDVADHEVPEHVNPAHHFSAFVYCFGGLTFFITVIQILSGMFLTMYYVPDIVNAWESVYYLQNQVAFGVIVRGMHHWGASLVIVMMFLHTLRVFFQGAYKKPRELNWVVGVLIFGVMLGLGFTGYLLPWDMKALFATKVGIQIAETIPVIGPIAKTFLAGGEIIGAQTLTRFFAIHVFFLPAALLALMGAHFIMIRKQGISGPL
;
A
#
# COMPACT_ATOMS: atom_id res chain seq x y z
N MET A 1 -17.59 -22.07 28.77
CA MET A 1 -17.02 -22.77 27.58
C MET A 1 -15.90 -21.95 26.95
N LEU A 2 -16.15 -20.69 26.58
CA LEU A 2 -15.15 -19.80 26.00
C LEU A 2 -13.90 -19.59 26.89
N GLN A 3 -14.08 -19.36 28.20
CA GLN A 3 -12.95 -19.22 29.13
C GLN A 3 -12.03 -20.44 29.14
N LYS A 4 -12.60 -21.66 29.19
CA LYS A 4 -11.82 -22.91 29.17
C LYS A 4 -11.04 -23.09 27.86
N ILE A 5 -11.59 -22.62 26.73
CA ILE A 5 -10.90 -22.64 25.44
C ILE A 5 -9.76 -21.61 25.46
N TYR A 6 -10.01 -20.41 25.97
CA TYR A 6 -8.99 -19.38 26.15
C TYR A 6 -7.83 -19.89 27.01
N ASP A 7 -8.11 -20.41 28.20
CA ASP A 7 -7.10 -20.89 29.15
C ASP A 7 -6.24 -22.02 28.52
N TRP A 8 -6.86 -22.92 27.75
CA TRP A 8 -6.15 -24.00 27.05
C TRP A 8 -5.20 -23.50 25.95
N VAL A 9 -5.61 -22.45 25.22
CA VAL A 9 -4.76 -21.82 24.20
C VAL A 9 -3.65 -21.02 24.87
N ASP A 10 -3.99 -20.26 25.92
CA ASP A 10 -3.05 -19.39 26.63
C ASP A 10 -1.92 -20.20 27.29
N GLU A 11 -2.24 -21.37 27.86
CA GLU A 11 -1.24 -22.31 28.40
C GLU A 11 -0.18 -22.73 27.36
N ARG A 12 -0.54 -22.77 26.07
CA ARG A 12 0.35 -23.25 24.99
C ARG A 12 1.09 -22.14 24.28
N LEU A 13 0.44 -20.99 24.14
CA LEU A 13 0.91 -19.91 23.27
C LEU A 13 1.27 -18.63 24.04
N ASP A 14 1.00 -18.57 25.35
CA ASP A 14 1.26 -17.43 26.24
C ASP A 14 0.75 -16.12 25.61
N ILE A 15 -0.56 -16.08 25.31
CA ILE A 15 -1.21 -14.99 24.59
C ILE A 15 -1.52 -13.83 25.53
N THR A 16 -1.79 -14.11 26.81
CA THR A 16 -2.16 -13.11 27.82
C THR A 16 -1.17 -11.96 27.89
N PRO A 17 0.15 -12.19 28.01
CA PRO A 17 1.13 -11.10 28.01
C PRO A 17 1.14 -10.33 26.69
N LEU A 18 0.99 -11.02 25.56
CA LEU A 18 1.06 -10.43 24.22
C LEU A 18 -0.11 -9.48 23.94
N TRP A 19 -1.34 -9.85 24.28
CA TRP A 19 -2.48 -8.94 24.07
C TRP A 19 -2.53 -7.82 25.11
N ARG A 20 -2.11 -8.08 26.36
CA ARG A 20 -2.03 -7.02 27.40
C ARG A 20 -0.98 -5.98 27.05
N ASP A 21 0.18 -6.38 26.53
CA ASP A 21 1.19 -5.45 26.02
C ASP A 21 0.60 -4.48 24.98
N VAL A 22 -0.26 -4.97 24.09
CA VAL A 22 -0.94 -4.16 23.08
C VAL A 22 -2.05 -3.28 23.69
N ALA A 23 -2.91 -3.86 24.54
CA ALA A 23 -4.07 -3.18 25.11
C ALA A 23 -3.69 -2.10 26.12
N ASP A 24 -2.65 -2.35 26.92
CA ASP A 24 -2.21 -1.46 27.99
C ASP A 24 -1.21 -0.40 27.48
N HIS A 25 -0.98 -0.31 26.17
CA HIS A 25 -0.07 0.69 25.63
C HIS A 25 -0.66 2.10 25.72
N GLU A 26 -0.04 2.92 26.56
CA GLU A 26 -0.48 4.29 26.80
C GLU A 26 -0.28 5.18 25.56
N VAL A 27 -1.30 6.00 25.29
CA VAL A 27 -1.25 7.04 24.27
C VAL A 27 -0.91 8.37 24.95
N PRO A 28 0.24 9.00 24.65
CA PRO A 28 0.60 10.28 25.24
C PRO A 28 -0.46 11.37 25.01
N GLU A 29 -0.66 12.25 25.98
CA GLU A 29 -1.71 13.27 25.94
C GLU A 29 -1.60 14.20 24.72
N HIS A 30 -0.36 14.59 24.35
CA HIS A 30 -0.11 15.48 23.20
C HIS A 30 -0.47 14.88 21.85
N VAL A 31 -0.71 13.55 21.79
CA VAL A 31 -1.13 12.84 20.58
C VAL A 31 -2.57 12.31 20.66
N ASN A 32 -3.30 12.61 21.75
CA ASN A 32 -4.66 12.13 21.96
C ASN A 32 -5.69 13.16 21.45
N PRO A 33 -6.47 12.83 20.39
CA PRO A 33 -7.48 13.73 19.84
C PRO A 33 -8.61 14.10 20.81
N ALA A 34 -8.81 13.31 21.88
CA ALA A 34 -9.79 13.61 22.92
C ALA A 34 -9.41 14.86 23.74
N HIS A 35 -8.11 15.17 23.84
CA HIS A 35 -7.61 16.34 24.58
C HIS A 35 -7.26 17.51 23.65
N HIS A 36 -6.76 17.22 22.44
CA HIS A 36 -6.37 18.24 21.46
C HIS A 36 -6.83 17.86 20.05
N PHE A 37 -7.74 18.63 19.44
CA PHE A 37 -8.19 18.37 18.06
C PHE A 37 -7.03 18.37 17.04
N SER A 38 -6.00 19.20 17.24
CA SER A 38 -4.79 19.20 16.41
C SER A 38 -4.04 17.87 16.43
N ALA A 39 -4.25 17.01 17.44
CA ALA A 39 -3.65 15.68 17.50
C ALA A 39 -4.21 14.72 16.44
N PHE A 40 -5.30 15.07 15.73
CA PHE A 40 -5.83 14.25 14.64
C PHE A 40 -4.80 14.00 13.52
N VAL A 41 -3.81 14.88 13.34
CA VAL A 41 -2.71 14.68 12.38
C VAL A 41 -1.86 13.44 12.68
N TYR A 42 -1.91 12.92 13.92
CA TYR A 42 -1.25 11.68 14.29
C TYR A 42 -1.95 10.45 13.67
N CYS A 43 -3.23 10.56 13.32
CA CYS A 43 -4.02 9.49 12.72
C CYS A 43 -3.74 9.26 11.23
N PHE A 44 -3.09 10.20 10.52
CA PHE A 44 -2.86 10.07 9.07
C PHE A 44 -2.09 8.79 8.69
N GLY A 45 -1.14 8.35 9.53
CA GLY A 45 -0.45 7.06 9.31
C GLY A 45 -1.38 5.86 9.44
N GLY A 46 -2.23 5.84 10.46
CA GLY A 46 -3.25 4.80 10.66
C GLY A 46 -4.33 4.79 9.58
N LEU A 47 -4.77 5.96 9.12
CA LEU A 47 -5.70 6.08 7.99
C LEU A 47 -5.07 5.58 6.69
N THR A 48 -3.80 5.90 6.45
CA THR A 48 -3.04 5.35 5.31
C THR A 48 -3.02 3.83 5.35
N PHE A 49 -2.75 3.23 6.52
CA PHE A 49 -2.80 1.78 6.71
C PHE A 49 -4.20 1.21 6.44
N PHE A 50 -5.24 1.80 7.02
CA PHE A 50 -6.61 1.36 6.84
C PHE A 50 -7.04 1.36 5.37
N ILE A 51 -6.74 2.43 4.63
CA ILE A 51 -7.05 2.51 3.20
C ILE A 51 -6.22 1.49 2.42
N THR A 52 -4.96 1.25 2.81
CA THR A 52 -4.11 0.21 2.19
C THR A 52 -4.74 -1.18 2.36
N VAL A 53 -5.28 -1.51 3.53
CA VAL A 53 -6.03 -2.77 3.74
C VAL A 53 -7.24 -2.84 2.80
N ILE A 54 -7.99 -1.75 2.65
CA ILE A 54 -9.08 -1.69 1.67
C ILE A 54 -8.56 -1.94 0.25
N GLN A 55 -7.41 -1.38 -0.15
CA GLN A 55 -6.80 -1.61 -1.46
C GLN A 55 -6.45 -3.08 -1.68
N ILE A 56 -5.86 -3.75 -0.69
CA ILE A 56 -5.53 -5.18 -0.78
C ILE A 56 -6.81 -6.02 -0.94
N LEU A 57 -7.81 -5.81 -0.08
CA LEU A 57 -9.05 -6.59 -0.10
C LEU A 57 -9.86 -6.36 -1.39
N SER A 58 -9.99 -5.10 -1.82
CA SER A 58 -10.66 -4.78 -3.08
C SER A 58 -9.87 -5.29 -4.29
N GLY A 59 -8.54 -5.21 -4.27
CA GLY A 59 -7.67 -5.76 -5.30
C GLY A 59 -7.83 -7.27 -5.45
N MET A 60 -7.81 -8.00 -4.33
CA MET A 60 -8.09 -9.44 -4.31
C MET A 60 -9.45 -9.76 -4.94
N PHE A 61 -10.49 -8.99 -4.60
CA PHE A 61 -11.80 -9.15 -5.24
C PHE A 61 -11.75 -8.93 -6.75
N LEU A 62 -11.09 -7.85 -7.22
CA LEU A 62 -10.98 -7.56 -8.65
C LEU A 62 -10.21 -8.64 -9.40
N THR A 63 -9.17 -9.24 -8.79
CA THR A 63 -8.40 -10.32 -9.41
C THR A 63 -9.20 -11.60 -9.66
N MET A 64 -10.34 -11.79 -8.99
CA MET A 64 -11.22 -12.94 -9.26
C MET A 64 -11.97 -12.84 -10.60
N TYR A 65 -12.03 -11.63 -11.20
CA TYR A 65 -12.77 -11.37 -12.44
C TYR A 65 -11.90 -10.78 -13.57
N TYR A 66 -10.79 -10.13 -13.21
CA TYR A 66 -9.91 -9.48 -14.17
C TYR A 66 -9.12 -10.51 -15.00
N VAL A 67 -9.03 -10.30 -16.31
CA VAL A 67 -8.25 -11.15 -17.23
C VAL A 67 -7.02 -10.39 -17.72
N PRO A 68 -5.78 -10.78 -17.34
CA PRO A 68 -4.55 -10.09 -17.74
C PRO A 68 -4.10 -10.43 -19.17
N ASP A 69 -5.00 -10.22 -20.14
CA ASP A 69 -4.80 -10.47 -21.56
C ASP A 69 -5.16 -9.23 -22.39
N ILE A 70 -4.42 -8.96 -23.46
CA ILE A 70 -4.56 -7.71 -24.22
C ILE A 70 -5.87 -7.60 -25.00
N VAL A 71 -6.54 -8.73 -25.29
CA VAL A 71 -7.86 -8.75 -25.93
C VAL A 71 -8.96 -8.58 -24.89
N ASN A 72 -8.83 -9.26 -23.75
CA ASN A 72 -9.90 -9.39 -22.77
C ASN A 72 -9.79 -8.44 -21.55
N ALA A 73 -8.66 -7.76 -21.34
CA ALA A 73 -8.44 -6.94 -20.14
C ALA A 73 -9.49 -5.85 -19.98
N TRP A 74 -9.71 -5.06 -21.03
CA TRP A 74 -10.72 -4.00 -21.00
C TRP A 74 -12.14 -4.55 -20.81
N GLU A 75 -12.48 -5.63 -21.52
CA GLU A 75 -13.79 -6.28 -21.43
C GLU A 75 -14.04 -6.85 -20.02
N SER A 76 -13.03 -7.45 -19.39
CA SER A 76 -13.14 -7.95 -18.01
C SER A 76 -13.38 -6.83 -16.99
N VAL A 77 -12.78 -5.65 -17.21
CA VAL A 77 -13.04 -4.46 -16.39
C VAL A 77 -14.46 -3.92 -16.65
N TYR A 78 -14.92 -3.93 -17.90
CA TYR A 78 -16.30 -3.57 -18.25
C TYR A 78 -17.31 -4.53 -17.60
N TYR A 79 -17.04 -5.82 -17.60
CA TYR A 79 -17.85 -6.84 -16.93
C TYR A 79 -17.91 -6.61 -15.41
N LEU A 80 -16.75 -6.37 -14.77
CA LEU A 80 -16.65 -5.99 -13.36
C LEU A 80 -17.50 -4.76 -13.03
N GLN A 81 -17.48 -3.75 -13.89
CA GLN A 81 -18.19 -2.50 -13.67
C GLN A 81 -19.71 -2.67 -13.80
N ASN A 82 -20.18 -3.47 -14.75
CA ASN A 82 -21.58 -3.44 -15.18
C ASN A 82 -22.39 -4.70 -14.86
N GLN A 83 -21.73 -5.86 -14.67
CA GLN A 83 -22.40 -7.16 -14.56
C GLN A 83 -22.18 -7.85 -13.21
N VAL A 84 -21.03 -7.62 -12.56
CA VAL A 84 -20.74 -8.20 -11.24
C VAL A 84 -21.53 -7.47 -10.15
N ALA A 85 -22.23 -8.22 -9.31
CA ALA A 85 -22.94 -7.66 -8.16
C ALA A 85 -21.97 -6.89 -7.26
N PHE A 86 -22.30 -5.62 -6.95
CA PHE A 86 -21.43 -4.67 -6.24
C PHE A 86 -20.07 -4.37 -6.90
N GLY A 87 -19.80 -4.86 -8.11
CA GLY A 87 -18.51 -4.70 -8.78
C GLY A 87 -18.15 -3.24 -9.04
N VAL A 88 -19.13 -2.40 -9.43
CA VAL A 88 -18.95 -0.93 -9.53
C VAL A 88 -18.49 -0.30 -8.21
N ILE A 89 -19.01 -0.77 -7.08
CA ILE A 89 -18.67 -0.22 -5.76
C ILE A 89 -17.25 -0.63 -5.41
N VAL A 90 -16.91 -1.91 -5.51
CA VAL A 90 -15.56 -2.40 -5.15
C VAL A 90 -14.50 -1.81 -6.07
N ARG A 91 -14.76 -1.73 -7.38
CA ARG A 91 -13.87 -1.06 -8.34
C ARG A 91 -13.74 0.43 -8.03
N GLY A 92 -14.83 1.10 -7.67
CA GLY A 92 -14.82 2.49 -7.23
C GLY A 92 -13.97 2.69 -5.98
N MET A 93 -14.13 1.84 -4.97
CA MET A 93 -13.31 1.85 -3.74
C MET A 93 -11.83 1.65 -4.04
N HIS A 94 -11.49 0.74 -4.95
CA HIS A 94 -10.12 0.52 -5.38
C HIS A 94 -9.57 1.79 -6.07
N HIS A 95 -10.25 2.30 -7.09
CA HIS A 95 -9.83 3.47 -7.85
C HIS A 95 -9.70 4.74 -6.99
N TRP A 96 -10.73 5.10 -6.22
CA TRP A 96 -10.70 6.30 -5.39
C TRP A 96 -9.82 6.14 -4.15
N GLY A 97 -9.78 4.94 -3.58
CA GLY A 97 -8.92 4.64 -2.44
C GLY A 97 -7.44 4.69 -2.80
N ALA A 98 -7.05 4.37 -4.05
CA ALA A 98 -5.69 4.57 -4.55
C ALA A 98 -5.26 6.05 -4.50
N SER A 99 -6.13 6.98 -4.92
CA SER A 99 -5.85 8.41 -4.77
C SER A 99 -5.80 8.84 -3.29
N LEU A 100 -6.75 8.36 -2.49
CA LEU A 100 -6.86 8.74 -1.09
C LEU A 100 -5.66 8.26 -0.25
N VAL A 101 -5.13 7.06 -0.50
CA VAL A 101 -3.96 6.55 0.22
C VAL A 101 -2.72 7.40 -0.06
N ILE A 102 -2.52 7.87 -1.31
CA ILE A 102 -1.42 8.77 -1.66
C ILE A 102 -1.55 10.10 -0.92
N VAL A 103 -2.75 10.69 -0.88
CA VAL A 103 -3.01 11.94 -0.16
C VAL A 103 -2.74 11.77 1.34
N MET A 104 -3.28 10.71 1.97
CA MET A 104 -3.10 10.48 3.41
C MET A 104 -1.65 10.21 3.78
N MET A 105 -0.92 9.48 2.95
CA MET A 105 0.50 9.21 3.14
C MET A 105 1.35 10.48 2.96
N PHE A 106 1.00 11.36 2.02
CA PHE A 106 1.65 12.65 1.88
C PHE A 106 1.41 13.53 3.12
N LEU A 107 0.17 13.61 3.60
CA LEU A 107 -0.16 14.33 4.85
C LEU A 107 0.58 13.74 6.06
N HIS A 108 0.69 12.41 6.15
CA HIS A 108 1.48 11.74 7.16
C HIS A 108 2.97 12.13 7.08
N THR A 109 3.54 12.15 5.88
CA THR A 109 4.94 12.54 5.65
C THR A 109 5.20 13.98 6.07
N LEU A 110 4.31 14.92 5.69
CA LEU A 110 4.40 16.33 6.11
C LEU A 110 4.37 16.46 7.63
N ARG A 111 3.45 15.75 8.30
CA ARG A 111 3.36 15.75 9.76
C ARG A 111 4.67 15.26 10.39
N VAL A 112 5.25 14.17 9.90
CA VAL A 112 6.52 13.63 10.42
C VAL A 112 7.67 14.62 10.22
N PHE A 113 7.71 15.29 9.06
CA PHE A 113 8.72 16.29 8.75
C PHE A 113 8.61 17.53 9.64
N PHE A 114 7.43 18.16 9.71
CA PHE A 114 7.25 19.41 10.47
C PHE A 114 7.32 19.20 11.99
N GLN A 115 6.97 18.02 12.49
CA GLN A 115 7.12 17.69 13.92
C GLN A 115 8.52 17.16 14.28
N GLY A 116 9.44 17.07 13.31
CA GLY A 116 10.79 16.56 13.55
C GLY A 116 10.82 15.09 14.01
N ALA A 117 9.78 14.31 13.75
CA ALA A 117 9.64 12.94 14.23
C ALA A 117 10.58 11.93 13.51
N TYR A 118 11.32 12.39 12.50
CA TYR A 118 12.38 11.63 11.83
C TYR A 118 13.75 11.73 12.54
N LYS A 119 13.90 12.63 13.52
CA LYS A 119 15.17 12.84 14.24
C LYS A 119 15.53 11.62 15.09
N LYS A 120 16.79 11.58 15.57
CA LYS A 120 17.31 10.53 16.46
C LYS A 120 16.31 10.17 17.57
N PRO A 121 16.02 8.87 17.81
CA PRO A 121 16.60 7.66 17.20
C PRO A 121 15.77 7.05 16.04
N ARG A 122 14.95 7.85 15.33
CA ARG A 122 13.90 7.39 14.39
C ARG A 122 14.30 7.49 12.91
N GLU A 123 15.57 7.71 12.61
CA GLU A 123 16.07 7.95 11.25
C GLU A 123 15.79 6.77 10.33
N LEU A 124 15.97 5.54 10.81
CA LEU A 124 15.67 4.33 10.04
C LEU A 124 14.18 4.18 9.74
N ASN A 125 13.32 4.58 10.67
CA ASN A 125 11.88 4.54 10.44
C ASN A 125 11.45 5.52 9.34
N TRP A 126 12.11 6.68 9.28
CA TRP A 126 11.94 7.65 8.20
C TRP A 126 12.38 7.08 6.84
N VAL A 127 13.57 6.47 6.76
CA VAL A 127 14.05 5.84 5.52
C VAL A 127 13.05 4.77 5.04
N VAL A 128 12.59 3.90 5.93
CA VAL A 128 11.56 2.91 5.58
C VAL A 128 10.26 3.57 5.12
N GLY A 129 9.84 4.67 5.76
CA GLY A 129 8.68 5.46 5.32
C GLY A 129 8.82 6.01 3.90
N VAL A 130 10.01 6.52 3.53
CA VAL A 130 10.30 6.98 2.16
C VAL A 130 10.26 5.81 1.17
N LEU A 131 10.78 4.64 1.53
CA LEU A 131 10.68 3.44 0.69
C LEU A 131 9.23 2.98 0.49
N ILE A 132 8.41 2.98 1.56
CA ILE A 132 6.98 2.69 1.47
C ILE A 132 6.30 3.66 0.51
N PHE A 133 6.63 4.96 0.60
CA PHE A 133 6.05 5.96 -0.29
C PHE A 133 6.39 5.67 -1.76
N GLY A 134 7.65 5.32 -2.05
CA GLY A 134 8.06 4.90 -3.40
C GLY A 134 7.32 3.67 -3.91
N VAL A 135 7.18 2.63 -3.08
CA VAL A 135 6.43 1.41 -3.42
C VAL A 135 4.95 1.71 -3.69
N MET A 136 4.33 2.58 -2.89
CA MET A 136 2.93 2.95 -3.04
C MET A 136 2.67 3.77 -4.30
N LEU A 137 3.59 4.66 -4.69
CA LEU A 137 3.55 5.34 -5.99
C LEU A 137 3.70 4.33 -7.13
N GLY A 138 4.58 3.34 -6.97
CA GLY A 138 4.72 2.22 -7.89
C GLY A 138 3.41 1.45 -8.07
N LEU A 139 2.72 1.10 -6.98
CA LEU A 139 1.42 0.43 -7.01
C LEU A 139 0.37 1.26 -7.74
N GLY A 140 0.28 2.57 -7.45
CA GLY A 140 -0.63 3.47 -8.14
C GLY A 140 -0.37 3.52 -9.65
N PHE A 141 0.90 3.57 -10.05
CA PHE A 141 1.28 3.56 -11.47
C PHE A 141 0.96 2.21 -12.14
N THR A 142 1.43 1.08 -11.60
CA THR A 142 1.26 -0.21 -12.26
C THR A 142 -0.21 -0.67 -12.29
N GLY A 143 -1.02 -0.30 -11.30
CA GLY A 143 -2.46 -0.56 -11.28
C GLY A 143 -3.22 0.25 -12.33
N TYR A 144 -2.77 1.48 -12.62
CA TYR A 144 -3.35 2.34 -13.66
C TYR A 144 -3.23 1.72 -15.07
N LEU A 145 -2.26 0.83 -15.29
CA LEU A 145 -1.99 0.22 -16.59
C LEU A 145 -2.95 -0.94 -16.90
N LEU A 146 -3.53 -1.56 -15.88
CA LEU A 146 -4.27 -2.82 -16.00
C LEU A 146 -5.59 -2.75 -16.79
N PRO A 147 -6.37 -1.64 -16.79
CA PRO A 147 -7.57 -1.55 -17.62
C PRO A 147 -7.33 -1.65 -19.12
N TRP A 148 -6.08 -1.44 -19.56
CA TRP A 148 -5.65 -1.58 -20.96
C TRP A 148 -6.47 -0.75 -21.97
N ASP A 149 -6.94 0.42 -21.54
CA ASP A 149 -7.52 1.43 -22.43
C ASP A 149 -6.42 2.28 -23.10
N MET A 150 -6.82 3.20 -23.98
CA MET A 150 -5.85 4.07 -24.67
C MET A 150 -4.97 4.87 -23.71
N LYS A 151 -5.52 5.32 -22.57
CA LYS A 151 -4.75 6.10 -21.60
C LYS A 151 -3.70 5.22 -20.91
N ALA A 152 -4.09 4.02 -20.50
CA ALA A 152 -3.20 3.02 -19.92
C ALA A 152 -2.08 2.62 -20.88
N LEU A 153 -2.38 2.42 -22.17
CA LEU A 153 -1.39 2.10 -23.19
C LEU A 153 -0.34 3.21 -23.37
N PHE A 154 -0.77 4.48 -23.47
CA PHE A 154 0.16 5.60 -23.58
C PHE A 154 0.96 5.80 -22.28
N ALA A 155 0.33 5.67 -21.11
CA ALA A 155 1.02 5.74 -19.83
C ALA A 155 2.08 4.63 -19.68
N THR A 156 1.78 3.42 -20.14
CA THR A 156 2.72 2.29 -20.18
C THR A 156 3.93 2.64 -21.05
N LYS A 157 3.68 3.17 -22.26
CA LYS A 157 4.75 3.57 -23.19
C LYS A 157 5.66 4.63 -22.58
N VAL A 158 5.08 5.70 -22.03
CA VAL A 158 5.85 6.78 -21.39
C VAL A 158 6.62 6.25 -20.19
N GLY A 159 6.02 5.42 -19.33
CA GLY A 159 6.69 4.85 -18.17
C GLY A 159 7.91 3.98 -18.54
N ILE A 160 7.78 3.14 -19.57
CA ILE A 160 8.90 2.34 -20.08
C ILE A 160 10.00 3.23 -20.67
N GLN A 161 9.63 4.28 -21.40
CA GLN A 161 10.59 5.24 -21.95
C GLN A 161 11.33 6.02 -20.85
N ILE A 162 10.65 6.38 -19.75
CA ILE A 162 11.30 7.00 -18.60
C ILE A 162 12.31 6.03 -17.97
N ALA A 163 11.93 4.77 -17.77
CA ALA A 163 12.84 3.75 -17.24
C ALA A 163 14.07 3.53 -18.15
N GLU A 164 13.92 3.67 -19.47
CA GLU A 164 15.02 3.61 -20.43
C GLU A 164 16.06 4.72 -20.23
N THR A 165 15.69 5.86 -19.64
CA THR A 165 16.62 6.99 -19.44
C THR A 165 17.59 6.80 -18.27
N ILE A 166 17.39 5.78 -17.44
CA ILE A 166 18.25 5.52 -16.28
C ILE A 166 19.67 5.17 -16.75
N PRO A 167 20.71 5.90 -16.32
CA PRO A 167 22.09 5.58 -16.68
C PRO A 167 22.46 4.14 -16.29
N VAL A 168 23.26 3.49 -17.12
CA VAL A 168 23.79 2.12 -16.93
C VAL A 168 22.73 1.01 -17.09
N ILE A 169 21.59 1.11 -16.41
CA ILE A 169 20.58 0.02 -16.36
C ILE A 169 19.36 0.23 -17.26
N GLY A 170 19.22 1.40 -17.89
CA GLY A 170 18.03 1.78 -18.67
C GLY A 170 17.61 0.79 -19.76
N PRO A 171 18.52 0.34 -20.64
CA PRO A 171 18.18 -0.66 -21.67
C PRO A 171 17.69 -1.98 -21.06
N ILE A 172 18.31 -2.44 -19.98
CA ILE A 172 17.92 -3.67 -19.27
C ILE A 172 16.54 -3.48 -18.63
N ALA A 173 16.31 -2.34 -17.99
CA ALA A 173 15.02 -2.00 -17.37
C ALA A 173 13.88 -1.97 -18.41
N LYS A 174 14.11 -1.36 -19.58
CA LYS A 174 13.15 -1.37 -20.69
C LYS A 174 12.83 -2.79 -21.16
N THR A 175 13.85 -3.59 -21.46
CA THR A 175 13.64 -4.98 -21.92
C THR A 175 12.91 -5.82 -20.85
N PHE A 176 13.23 -5.59 -19.58
CA PHE A 176 12.56 -6.24 -18.46
C PHE A 176 11.11 -5.77 -18.27
N LEU A 177 10.79 -4.49 -18.42
CA LEU A 177 9.41 -4.02 -18.24
C LEU A 177 8.54 -4.32 -19.47
N ALA A 178 9.07 -4.13 -20.67
CA ALA A 178 8.34 -4.37 -21.92
C ALA A 178 8.10 -5.86 -22.18
N GLY A 179 9.07 -6.72 -21.87
CA GLY A 179 8.98 -8.16 -22.17
C GLY A 179 9.02 -8.52 -23.65
N GLY A 180 9.37 -7.56 -24.51
CA GLY A 180 9.54 -7.70 -25.95
C GLY A 180 9.88 -6.34 -26.58
N GLU A 181 10.03 -6.31 -27.90
CA GLU A 181 10.28 -5.06 -28.65
C GLU A 181 9.06 -4.13 -28.70
N ILE A 182 7.87 -4.70 -28.55
CA ILE A 182 6.58 -4.01 -28.67
C ILE A 182 5.80 -4.20 -27.36
N ILE A 183 5.11 -3.14 -26.93
CA ILE A 183 4.18 -3.18 -25.79
C ILE A 183 3.01 -4.09 -26.16
N GLY A 184 2.80 -5.15 -25.38
CA GLY A 184 1.79 -6.17 -25.69
C GLY A 184 1.53 -7.11 -24.52
N ALA A 185 1.16 -8.36 -24.84
CA ALA A 185 0.75 -9.36 -23.84
C ALA A 185 1.77 -9.55 -22.72
N GLN A 186 3.06 -9.71 -23.06
CA GLN A 186 4.11 -9.88 -22.07
C GLN A 186 4.25 -8.66 -21.14
N THR A 187 4.08 -7.44 -21.69
CA THR A 187 4.11 -6.20 -20.90
C THR A 187 2.99 -6.19 -19.87
N LEU A 188 1.76 -6.49 -20.31
CA LEU A 188 0.58 -6.51 -19.44
C LEU A 188 0.71 -7.56 -18.34
N THR A 189 1.10 -8.79 -18.68
CA THR A 189 1.27 -9.86 -17.69
C THR A 189 2.37 -9.53 -16.67
N ARG A 190 3.47 -8.88 -17.08
CA ARG A 190 4.52 -8.43 -16.15
C ARG A 190 4.03 -7.34 -15.21
N PHE A 191 3.34 -6.32 -15.72
CA PHE A 191 2.78 -5.26 -14.86
C PHE A 191 1.71 -5.79 -13.91
N PHE A 192 0.90 -6.77 -14.34
CA PHE A 192 -0.03 -7.48 -13.48
C PHE A 192 0.70 -8.19 -12.33
N ALA A 193 1.75 -8.97 -12.63
CA ALA A 193 2.55 -9.64 -11.60
C ALA A 193 3.24 -8.65 -10.64
N ILE A 194 3.78 -7.55 -11.17
CA ILE A 194 4.40 -6.50 -10.36
C ILE A 194 3.38 -5.87 -9.41
N HIS A 195 2.19 -5.53 -9.91
CA HIS A 195 1.14 -4.87 -9.14
C HIS A 195 0.49 -5.76 -8.08
N VAL A 196 0.25 -7.04 -8.40
CA VAL A 196 -0.53 -7.94 -7.54
C VAL A 196 0.36 -8.75 -6.61
N PHE A 197 1.61 -9.02 -6.98
CA PHE A 197 2.50 -9.89 -6.20
C PHE A 197 3.71 -9.15 -5.64
N PHE A 198 4.59 -8.63 -6.51
CA PHE A 198 5.90 -8.15 -6.06
C PHE A 198 5.82 -6.87 -5.22
N LEU A 199 5.07 -5.87 -5.67
CA LEU A 199 4.94 -4.61 -4.92
C LEU A 199 4.13 -4.79 -3.61
N PRO A 200 3.02 -5.55 -3.58
CA PRO A 200 2.33 -5.82 -2.32
C PRO A 200 3.20 -6.59 -1.31
N ALA A 201 3.97 -7.58 -1.77
CA ALA A 201 4.91 -8.31 -0.89
C ALA A 201 5.97 -7.37 -0.30
N ALA A 202 6.57 -6.52 -1.12
CA ALA A 202 7.53 -5.51 -0.66
C ALA A 202 6.89 -4.52 0.32
N LEU A 203 5.67 -4.06 0.03
CA LEU A 203 4.92 -3.15 0.90
C LEU A 203 4.65 -3.76 2.27
N LEU A 204 4.18 -5.02 2.33
CA LEU A 204 3.91 -5.71 3.59
C LEU A 204 5.19 -5.89 4.43
N ALA A 205 6.31 -6.27 3.80
CA ALA A 205 7.59 -6.39 4.49
C ALA A 205 8.07 -5.05 5.08
N LEU A 206 8.01 -3.98 4.28
CA LEU A 206 8.40 -2.63 4.72
C LEU A 206 7.48 -2.10 5.83
N MET A 207 6.16 -2.30 5.72
CA MET A 207 5.20 -1.92 6.74
C MET A 207 5.44 -2.67 8.05
N GLY A 208 5.73 -3.97 7.99
CA GLY A 208 6.12 -4.75 9.16
C GLY A 208 7.34 -4.15 9.87
N ALA A 209 8.40 -3.83 9.11
CA ALA A 209 9.58 -3.16 9.65
C ALA A 209 9.25 -1.78 10.26
N HIS A 210 8.42 -1.00 9.57
CA HIS A 210 7.99 0.33 10.02
C HIS A 210 7.23 0.27 11.36
N PHE A 211 6.25 -0.63 11.47
CA PHE A 211 5.45 -0.78 12.68
C PHE A 211 6.25 -1.32 13.86
N ILE A 212 7.17 -2.28 13.63
CA ILE A 212 8.05 -2.81 14.68
C ILE A 212 8.94 -1.69 15.26
N MET A 213 9.50 -0.82 14.41
CA MET A 213 10.32 0.30 14.87
C MET A 213 9.50 1.33 15.66
N ILE A 214 8.30 1.67 15.19
CA ILE A 214 7.38 2.56 15.94
C ILE A 214 7.04 1.96 17.30
N ARG A 215 6.69 0.67 17.35
CA ARG A 215 6.38 -0.05 18.59
C ARG A 215 7.54 -0.01 19.57
N LYS A 216 8.75 -0.28 19.09
CA LYS A 216 9.97 -0.32 19.91
C LYS A 216 10.40 1.05 20.44
N GLN A 217 10.21 2.10 19.64
CA GLN A 217 10.73 3.44 19.94
C GLN A 217 9.66 4.38 20.52
N GLY A 218 8.39 4.01 20.52
CA GLY A 218 7.26 4.86 20.94
C GLY A 218 6.98 6.01 19.97
N ILE A 219 6.16 6.98 20.36
CA ILE A 219 5.88 8.17 19.55
C ILE A 219 6.87 9.31 19.86
N SER A 220 7.07 10.25 18.93
CA SER A 220 7.89 11.45 19.18
C SER A 220 7.29 12.29 20.32
N GLY A 221 8.15 12.93 21.11
CA GLY A 221 7.71 13.92 22.11
C GLY A 221 7.04 15.14 21.45
N PRO A 222 6.42 16.02 22.27
CA PRO A 222 5.88 17.28 21.78
C PRO A 222 6.99 18.17 21.19
N LEU A 223 6.58 19.13 20.34
CA LEU A 223 7.47 20.19 19.84
C LEU A 223 8.01 21.06 20.98
#